data_AF-A0A7S0W1D6-F1
#
_entry.id   AF-A0A7S0W1D6-F1
#
_cell.length_a   1.000
_cell.length_b   1.000
_cell.length_c   1.000
_cell.angle_alpha   90.00
_cell.angle_beta   90.00
_cell.angle_gamma   90.00
#
_symmetry.space_group_name_H-M   'P 1'
#
loop_
_entity.id
_entity.type
_entity.pdbx_description
1 polymer ?
#
loop_
_entity_poly.entity_id
_entity_poly.type
_entity_poly.pdbx_seq_one_letter_code
_entity_poly.pdbx_strand_id
1 'polypeptide(L)'
;EEGRGMAEEFAVLESSLSDAAKSGNIDHVMGLLKDVGKLHHLWQPNAAQAIAIEKAADACLRKAGDQGADKPPEEAAATTSDQPPAEEKLLKGYMVSSVNEWGADQTRILLISDHNIHRVKYNFAKEEVVSWHSTSMKDILRVEYGNFKAAGSSLTTFFWRRDIEDQQGFRIYTASRDGKKSINDVVSEEVVPALQGDDKEAAPATSVKEEFFREYRALLAEDEPWKEEVFMLEVIAAMQAAKQLRGYSFEVRLTKMVKNIPGGVFTMMHNANRRRQHGF
;
A
#
# COMPACT_ATOMS: atom_id res chain seq x y z
N GLU A 1 2.83 -27.54 15.34
CA GLU A 1 2.92 -26.77 16.60
C GLU A 1 3.48 -25.36 16.41
N GLU A 2 4.29 -25.10 15.38
CA GLU A 2 4.90 -23.79 15.09
C GLU A 2 3.90 -22.63 14.86
N GLY A 3 2.74 -22.87 14.23
CA GLY A 3 1.76 -21.80 13.96
C GLY A 3 1.02 -21.24 15.18
N ARG A 4 1.04 -21.93 16.34
CA ARG A 4 0.43 -21.40 17.58
C ARG A 4 1.30 -20.35 18.26
N GLY A 5 2.63 -20.46 18.13
CA GLY A 5 3.57 -19.50 18.72
C GLY A 5 3.50 -18.14 18.03
N MET A 6 3.38 -18.12 16.70
CA MET A 6 3.39 -16.88 15.91
C MET A 6 2.21 -15.95 16.21
N ALA A 7 1.00 -16.51 16.38
CA ALA A 7 -0.19 -15.72 16.70
C ALA A 7 -0.11 -15.09 18.10
N GLU A 8 0.43 -15.83 19.08
CA GLU A 8 0.64 -15.34 20.44
C GLU A 8 1.73 -14.26 20.48
N GLU A 9 2.85 -14.49 19.80
CA GLU A 9 3.93 -13.51 19.67
C GLU A 9 3.46 -12.21 19.01
N PHE A 10 2.64 -12.32 17.97
CA PHE A 10 2.07 -11.15 17.31
C PHE A 10 1.09 -10.40 18.20
N ALA A 11 0.24 -11.11 18.96
CA ALA A 11 -0.67 -10.47 19.92
C ALA A 11 0.09 -9.70 21.02
N VAL A 12 1.22 -10.23 21.48
CA VAL A 12 2.11 -9.55 22.44
C VAL A 12 2.72 -8.30 21.82
N LEU A 13 3.21 -8.38 20.58
CA LEU A 13 3.75 -7.25 19.84
C LEU A 13 2.69 -6.15 19.64
N GLU A 14 1.50 -6.52 19.16
CA GLU A 14 0.38 -5.61 18.94
C GLU A 14 -0.03 -4.90 20.24
N SER A 15 -0.15 -5.65 21.35
CA SER A 15 -0.47 -5.08 22.66
C SER A 15 0.60 -4.08 23.11
N SER A 16 1.88 -4.45 23.00
CA SER A 16 3.01 -3.61 23.43
C SER A 16 3.10 -2.31 22.62
N LEU A 17 2.91 -2.42 21.30
CA LEU A 17 2.88 -1.27 20.40
C LEU A 17 1.68 -0.35 20.69
N SER A 18 0.50 -0.93 20.92
CA SER A 18 -0.70 -0.20 21.30
C SER A 18 -0.50 0.59 22.59
N ASP A 19 0.07 -0.02 23.62
CA ASP A 19 0.28 0.64 24.92
C ASP A 19 1.33 1.77 24.83
N ALA A 20 2.41 1.53 24.07
CA ALA A 20 3.40 2.56 23.77
C ALA A 20 2.82 3.71 22.95
N ALA A 21 1.96 3.41 21.96
CA ALA A 21 1.31 4.42 21.13
C ALA A 21 0.29 5.27 21.91
N LYS A 22 -0.55 4.65 22.75
CA LYS A 22 -1.53 5.36 23.61
C LYS A 22 -0.86 6.27 24.64
N SER A 23 0.34 5.92 25.10
CA SER A 23 1.14 6.77 25.99
C SER A 23 1.90 7.89 25.25
N GLY A 24 1.80 7.95 23.92
CA GLY A 24 2.51 8.94 23.09
C GLY A 24 4.02 8.71 23.03
N ASN A 25 4.51 7.54 23.43
CA ASN A 25 5.94 7.23 23.50
C ASN A 25 6.46 6.69 22.17
N ILE A 26 6.70 7.60 21.22
CA ILE A 26 7.16 7.27 19.88
C ILE A 26 8.50 6.54 19.86
N ASP A 27 9.43 6.89 20.74
CA ASP A 27 10.76 6.27 20.78
C ASP A 27 10.67 4.81 21.24
N HIS A 28 9.73 4.49 22.14
CA HIS A 28 9.44 3.11 22.53
C HIS A 28 8.77 2.33 21.38
N VAL A 29 7.81 2.93 20.65
CA VAL A 29 7.22 2.30 19.46
C VAL A 29 8.31 1.95 18.44
N MET A 30 9.21 2.89 18.14
CA MET A 30 10.35 2.67 17.24
C MET A 30 11.29 1.56 17.75
N GLY A 31 11.57 1.54 19.06
CA GLY A 31 12.37 0.48 19.69
C GLY A 31 11.76 -0.89 19.52
N LEU A 32 10.46 -1.04 19.83
CA LEU A 32 9.72 -2.29 19.65
C LEU A 32 9.76 -2.76 18.19
N LEU A 33 9.46 -1.88 17.23
CA LEU A 33 9.49 -2.18 15.79
C LEU A 33 10.88 -2.54 15.27
N LYS A 34 11.95 -1.99 15.85
CA LYS A 34 13.34 -2.32 15.48
C LYS A 34 13.75 -3.70 15.98
N ASP A 35 13.34 -4.07 17.19
CA ASP A 35 13.74 -5.32 17.84
C ASP A 35 12.83 -6.51 17.54
N VAL A 36 11.76 -6.33 16.76
CA VAL A 36 10.84 -7.40 16.31
C VAL A 36 11.59 -8.63 15.78
N GLY A 37 12.64 -8.45 14.97
CA GLY A 37 13.43 -9.57 14.44
C GLY A 37 14.22 -10.36 15.47
N LYS A 38 14.61 -9.71 16.58
CA LYS A 38 15.37 -10.36 17.66
C LYS A 38 14.47 -11.07 18.66
N LEU A 39 13.29 -10.50 18.91
CA LEU A 39 12.36 -10.98 19.94
C LEU A 39 11.39 -12.04 19.43
N HIS A 40 11.06 -12.00 18.14
CA HIS A 40 9.96 -12.78 17.57
C HIS A 40 10.35 -13.57 16.31
N HIS A 41 11.65 -13.66 16.00
CA HIS A 41 12.15 -14.37 14.81
C HIS A 41 11.47 -13.97 13.47
N LEU A 42 10.92 -12.76 13.39
CA LEU A 42 10.17 -12.30 12.21
C LEU A 42 11.09 -11.95 11.04
N TRP A 43 10.50 -11.89 9.84
CA TRP A 43 11.18 -11.57 8.59
C TRP A 43 12.04 -10.31 8.69
N GLN A 44 13.28 -10.37 8.19
CA GLN A 44 14.20 -9.24 8.19
C GLN A 44 14.73 -8.95 6.78
N PRO A 45 14.92 -7.67 6.43
CA PRO A 45 15.66 -7.31 5.23
C PRO A 45 17.12 -7.78 5.35
N ASN A 46 17.70 -8.20 4.22
CA ASN A 46 19.14 -8.45 4.17
C ASN A 46 19.93 -7.12 4.26
N ALA A 47 21.26 -7.19 4.40
CA ALA A 47 22.10 -6.00 4.59
C ALA A 47 21.94 -4.95 3.48
N ALA A 48 21.87 -5.38 2.21
CA ALA A 48 21.70 -4.46 1.09
C ALA A 48 20.32 -3.77 1.10
N GLN A 49 19.28 -4.51 1.47
CA GLN A 49 17.92 -3.99 1.63
C GLN A 49 17.83 -3.01 2.81
N ALA A 50 18.47 -3.32 3.93
CA ALA A 50 18.52 -2.44 5.10
C ALA A 50 19.18 -1.09 4.76
N ILE A 51 20.34 -1.12 4.08
CA ILE A 51 21.02 0.10 3.60
C ILE A 51 20.13 0.90 2.65
N ALA A 52 19.43 0.23 1.73
CA ALA A 52 18.51 0.89 0.81
C ALA A 52 17.33 1.55 1.53
N ILE A 53 16.77 0.89 2.55
CA ILE A 53 15.70 1.43 3.41
C ILE A 53 16.19 2.67 4.15
N GLU A 54 17.39 2.63 4.74
CA GLU A 54 17.98 3.78 5.44
C GLU A 54 18.21 4.97 4.49
N LYS A 55 18.80 4.73 3.32
CA LYS A 55 18.99 5.77 2.29
C LYS A 55 17.66 6.36 1.81
N ALA A 56 16.64 5.51 1.66
CA ALA A 56 15.31 5.94 1.27
C ALA A 56 14.65 6.80 2.36
N ALA A 57 14.76 6.40 3.62
CA ALA A 57 14.24 7.15 4.76
C ALA A 57 14.92 8.52 4.90
N ASP A 58 16.25 8.55 4.83
CA ASP A 58 17.04 9.78 4.84
C ASP A 58 16.61 10.74 3.72
N ALA A 59 16.39 10.22 2.51
CA ALA A 59 15.96 11.03 1.39
C ALA A 59 14.53 11.57 1.55
N CYS A 60 13.60 10.76 2.06
CA CYS A 60 12.19 11.14 2.19
C CYS A 60 11.97 12.10 3.36
N LEU A 61 12.53 11.79 4.53
CA LEU A 61 12.24 12.51 5.77
C LEU A 61 13.01 13.83 5.88
N ARG A 62 14.24 13.91 5.34
CA ARG A 62 14.97 15.19 5.30
C ARG A 62 14.41 16.14 4.26
N LYS A 63 13.95 15.65 3.10
CA LYS A 63 13.42 16.50 2.02
C LYS A 63 11.93 16.84 2.18
N ALA A 64 11.17 16.12 3.01
CA ALA A 64 9.80 16.49 3.35
C ALA A 64 9.71 17.86 4.05
N GLY A 65 10.78 18.32 4.70
CA GLY A 65 10.90 19.69 5.22
C GLY A 65 11.10 20.78 4.15
N ASP A 66 11.61 20.41 2.97
CA ASP A 66 11.97 21.35 1.89
C ASP A 66 11.01 21.33 0.68
N GLN A 67 10.12 20.34 0.58
CA GLN A 67 9.15 20.25 -0.54
C GLN A 67 7.86 21.02 -0.25
N GLY A 68 8.00 22.34 -0.20
CA GLY A 68 6.91 23.31 -0.38
C GLY A 68 7.27 24.31 -1.47
N ALA A 69 7.51 23.85 -2.71
CA ALA A 69 7.92 24.78 -3.80
C ALA A 69 7.58 24.29 -5.23
N ASP A 70 6.37 23.77 -5.45
CA ASP A 70 5.85 23.58 -6.83
C ASP A 70 4.37 23.96 -6.99
N LYS A 71 3.85 24.81 -6.10
CA LYS A 71 2.56 25.52 -6.32
C LYS A 71 2.79 27.02 -6.48
N PRO A 72 2.17 27.69 -7.48
CA PRO A 72 2.19 29.14 -7.59
C PRO A 72 1.52 29.78 -6.36
N PRO A 73 1.96 30.97 -5.92
CA PRO A 73 1.47 31.60 -4.71
C PRO A 73 0.17 32.34 -5.01
N GLU A 74 -0.97 31.79 -4.61
CA GLU A 74 -2.14 32.62 -4.34
C GLU A 74 -2.90 32.04 -3.14
N GLU A 75 -3.03 32.90 -2.12
CA GLU A 75 -3.81 32.74 -0.88
C GLU A 75 -3.34 31.71 0.17
N ALA A 76 -2.17 31.97 0.76
CA ALA A 76 -1.87 31.51 2.12
C ALA A 76 -2.34 32.56 3.13
N ALA A 77 -3.58 32.42 3.62
CA ALA A 77 -4.04 33.13 4.81
C ALA A 77 -3.29 32.60 6.04
N ALA A 78 -2.76 33.54 6.83
CA ALA A 78 -1.94 33.31 8.00
C ALA A 78 -2.61 32.36 9.02
N THR A 79 -1.88 31.31 9.41
CA THR A 79 -2.09 30.64 10.69
C THR A 79 -0.77 30.68 11.46
N THR A 80 -0.68 31.64 12.37
CA THR A 80 0.41 31.78 13.34
C THR A 80 0.35 30.64 14.35
N SER A 81 1.33 29.74 14.28
CA SER A 81 1.69 28.78 15.33
C SER A 81 3.21 28.74 15.38
N ASP A 82 3.80 29.37 16.39
CA ASP A 82 5.26 29.47 16.62
C ASP A 82 5.88 28.15 17.16
N GLN A 83 5.34 27.00 16.77
CA GLN A 83 6.01 25.71 16.99
C GLN A 83 6.46 25.16 15.64
N PRO A 84 7.75 24.79 15.49
CA PRO A 84 8.17 24.08 14.29
C PRO A 84 7.29 22.83 14.14
N PRO A 85 6.81 22.51 12.93
CA PRO A 85 6.05 21.30 12.71
C PRO A 85 6.85 20.12 13.26
N ALA A 86 6.21 19.27 14.06
CA ALA A 86 6.88 18.12 14.66
C ALA A 86 7.58 17.31 13.56
N GLU A 87 8.89 17.07 13.73
CA GLU A 87 9.69 16.30 12.79
C GLU A 87 9.06 14.92 12.58
N GLU A 88 8.85 14.55 11.32
CA GLU A 88 8.31 13.25 10.94
C GLU A 88 9.31 12.14 11.29
N LYS A 89 8.87 11.14 12.05
CA LYS A 89 9.74 10.04 12.50
C LYS A 89 9.41 8.75 11.76
N LEU A 90 10.45 8.09 11.21
CA LEU A 90 10.32 6.76 10.65
C LEU A 90 9.97 5.75 11.75
N LEU A 91 8.90 4.99 11.56
CA LEU A 91 8.58 3.86 12.43
C LEU A 91 9.25 2.58 11.93
N LYS A 92 9.11 2.27 10.62
CA LYS A 92 9.71 1.09 10.00
C LYS A 92 9.75 1.21 8.47
N GLY A 93 10.67 0.47 7.83
CA GLY A 93 10.74 0.34 6.39
C GLY A 93 10.80 -1.11 5.93
N TYR A 94 10.25 -1.38 4.74
CA TYR A 94 10.08 -2.72 4.19
C TYR A 94 10.37 -2.77 2.70
N MET A 95 10.83 -3.92 2.21
CA MET A 95 10.87 -4.24 0.79
C MET A 95 9.56 -4.90 0.38
N VAL A 96 8.88 -4.34 -0.61
CA VAL A 96 7.55 -4.79 -1.01
C VAL A 96 7.43 -4.96 -2.52
N SER A 97 6.59 -5.92 -2.92
CA SER A 97 5.91 -5.86 -4.21
C SER A 97 4.69 -4.95 -4.04
N SER A 98 4.62 -3.89 -4.85
CA SER A 98 3.51 -2.95 -4.87
C SER A 98 2.74 -3.14 -6.17
N VAL A 99 1.50 -3.61 -6.06
CA VAL A 99 0.60 -3.85 -7.19
C VAL A 99 -0.46 -2.76 -7.21
N ASN A 100 -0.58 -2.06 -8.35
CA ASN A 100 -1.65 -1.08 -8.54
C ASN A 100 -2.98 -1.78 -8.90
N GLU A 101 -4.06 -1.01 -8.99
CA GLU A 101 -5.41 -1.48 -9.31
C GLU A 101 -5.52 -2.18 -10.69
N TRP A 102 -4.53 -1.99 -11.57
CA TRP A 102 -4.43 -2.60 -12.90
C TRP A 102 -3.63 -3.91 -12.91
N GLY A 103 -3.08 -4.33 -11.77
CA GLY A 103 -2.23 -5.50 -11.65
C GLY A 103 -0.75 -5.25 -11.98
N ALA A 104 -0.32 -4.02 -12.25
CA ALA A 104 1.07 -3.74 -12.53
C ALA A 104 1.90 -3.85 -11.24
N ASP A 105 2.76 -4.86 -11.21
CA ASP A 105 3.65 -5.16 -10.09
C ASP A 105 4.95 -4.35 -10.19
N GLN A 106 5.38 -3.80 -9.06
CA GLN A 106 6.56 -2.96 -8.95
C GLN A 106 7.26 -3.20 -7.60
N THR A 107 8.53 -3.60 -7.64
CA THR A 107 9.39 -3.62 -6.45
C THR A 107 9.60 -2.21 -5.91
N ARG A 108 9.30 -2.00 -4.63
CA ARG A 108 9.40 -0.70 -3.95
C ARG A 108 9.93 -0.87 -2.54
N ILE A 109 10.42 0.23 -1.98
CA ILE A 109 10.59 0.35 -0.53
C ILE A 109 9.32 1.03 0.00
N LEU A 110 8.70 0.44 1.02
CA LEU A 110 7.60 1.04 1.77
C LEU A 110 8.14 1.54 3.10
N LEU A 111 7.98 2.83 3.37
CA LEU A 111 8.34 3.45 4.63
C LEU A 111 7.07 3.87 5.35
N ILE A 112 6.95 3.48 6.61
CA ILE A 112 5.87 3.87 7.51
C ILE A 112 6.47 4.86 8.49
N SER A 113 6.03 6.11 8.45
CA SER A 113 6.30 7.09 9.48
C SER A 113 5.08 7.26 10.37
N ASP A 114 5.22 8.13 11.36
CA ASP A 114 4.09 8.54 12.19
C ASP A 114 3.09 9.46 11.47
N HIS A 115 3.42 10.02 10.30
CA HIS A 115 2.54 10.94 9.55
C HIS A 115 2.10 10.45 8.18
N ASN A 116 2.96 9.70 7.49
CA ASN A 116 2.80 9.33 6.11
C ASN A 116 3.24 7.88 5.85
N ILE A 117 2.83 7.40 4.69
CA ILE A 117 3.38 6.20 4.07
C ILE A 117 4.10 6.66 2.82
N HIS A 118 5.40 6.33 2.72
CA HIS A 118 6.20 6.64 1.54
C HIS A 118 6.44 5.37 0.74
N ARG A 119 6.12 5.42 -0.56
CA ARG A 119 6.50 4.39 -1.52
C ARG A 119 7.64 4.89 -2.38
N VAL A 120 8.80 4.29 -2.22
CA VAL A 120 10.05 4.75 -2.83
C VAL A 120 10.47 3.80 -3.94
N LYS A 121 10.75 4.38 -5.12
CA LYS A 121 11.44 3.71 -6.22
C LYS A 121 12.94 3.87 -6.01
N TYR A 122 13.60 2.76 -5.72
CA TYR A 122 15.03 2.71 -5.48
C TYR A 122 15.75 1.96 -6.61
N ASN A 123 16.90 2.47 -7.05
CA ASN A 123 17.76 1.80 -8.01
C ASN A 123 18.94 1.15 -7.28
N PHE A 124 18.90 -0.17 -7.12
CA PHE A 124 19.94 -0.92 -6.42
C PHE A 124 21.31 -0.89 -7.12
N ALA A 125 21.34 -0.80 -8.45
CA ALA A 125 22.60 -0.79 -9.19
C ALA A 125 23.36 0.55 -9.05
N LYS A 126 22.61 1.65 -8.90
CA LYS A 126 23.17 3.00 -8.70
C LYS A 126 23.14 3.47 -7.25
N GLU A 127 22.54 2.67 -6.38
CA GLU A 127 22.29 2.96 -4.97
C GLU A 127 21.62 4.33 -4.71
N GLU A 128 20.62 4.68 -5.52
CA GLU A 128 19.96 5.98 -5.48
C GLU A 128 18.44 5.88 -5.39
N VAL A 129 17.82 6.87 -4.74
CA VAL A 129 16.38 7.09 -4.79
C VAL A 129 16.04 7.75 -6.13
N VAL A 130 15.23 7.08 -6.94
CA VAL A 130 14.79 7.57 -8.26
C VAL A 130 13.60 8.51 -8.11
N SER A 131 12.61 8.10 -7.33
CA SER A 131 11.42 8.89 -7.03
C SER A 131 10.69 8.31 -5.82
N TRP A 132 9.81 9.07 -5.20
CA TRP A 132 8.92 8.57 -4.15
C TRP A 132 7.53 9.21 -4.26
N HIS A 133 6.55 8.55 -3.65
CA HIS A 133 5.21 9.09 -3.43
C HIS A 133 4.91 8.99 -1.94
N SER A 134 4.30 10.04 -1.38
CA SER A 134 3.89 10.09 0.03
C SER A 134 2.37 10.16 0.10
N THR A 135 1.77 9.30 0.91
CA THR A 135 0.35 9.32 1.24
C THR A 135 0.21 9.69 2.70
N SER A 136 -0.52 10.76 3.01
CA SER A 136 -0.79 11.09 4.41
C SER A 136 -1.64 10.01 5.05
N MET A 137 -1.30 9.63 6.28
CA MET A 137 -2.13 8.73 7.08
C MET A 137 -3.54 9.28 7.31
N LYS A 138 -3.74 10.60 7.22
CA LYS A 138 -5.06 11.26 7.27
C LYS A 138 -5.92 10.98 6.04
N ASP A 139 -5.29 10.71 4.90
CA ASP A 139 -5.96 10.46 3.62
C ASP A 139 -6.30 8.98 3.41
N ILE A 140 -5.81 8.11 4.29
CA ILE A 140 -6.16 6.69 4.31
C ILE A 140 -7.59 6.54 4.80
N LEU A 141 -8.39 5.80 4.04
CA LEU A 141 -9.79 5.50 4.38
C LEU A 141 -9.85 4.21 5.19
N ARG A 142 -9.18 3.16 4.68
CA ARG A 142 -9.07 1.86 5.34
C ARG A 142 -7.86 1.08 4.86
N VAL A 143 -7.49 0.09 5.66
CA VAL A 143 -6.51 -0.93 5.35
C VAL A 143 -7.19 -2.28 5.44
N GLU A 144 -7.11 -3.06 4.37
CA GLU A 144 -7.58 -4.44 4.34
C GLU A 144 -6.38 -5.38 4.27
N TYR A 145 -6.37 -6.46 5.04
CA TYR A 145 -5.28 -7.44 5.03
C TYR A 145 -5.79 -8.87 4.94
N GLY A 146 -5.01 -9.77 4.37
CA GLY A 146 -5.34 -11.18 4.21
C GLY A 146 -5.07 -11.68 2.79
N ASN A 147 -5.83 -12.67 2.34
CA ASN A 147 -5.65 -13.29 1.02
C ASN A 147 -6.27 -12.43 -0.08
N PHE A 148 -5.48 -12.16 -1.12
CA PHE A 148 -5.92 -11.47 -2.32
C PHE A 148 -5.69 -12.36 -3.54
N LYS A 149 -6.73 -12.45 -4.38
CA LYS A 149 -6.56 -13.03 -5.72
C LYS A 149 -5.59 -12.17 -6.51
N ALA A 150 -4.59 -12.80 -7.13
CA ALA A 150 -3.72 -12.11 -8.04
C ALA A 150 -4.53 -11.47 -9.18
N ALA A 151 -4.22 -10.22 -9.52
CA ALA A 151 -4.86 -9.56 -10.65
C ALA A 151 -4.53 -10.34 -11.92
N GLY A 152 -5.54 -10.85 -12.64
CA GLY A 152 -5.33 -11.70 -13.82
C GLY A 152 -4.52 -11.06 -14.95
N SER A 153 -4.39 -9.73 -14.94
CA SER A 153 -3.58 -8.92 -15.86
C SER A 153 -2.16 -8.62 -15.33
N SER A 154 -1.81 -9.08 -14.14
CA SER A 154 -0.52 -8.82 -13.55
C SER A 154 0.60 -9.55 -14.28
N LEU A 155 1.73 -8.88 -14.49
CA LEU A 155 2.95 -9.52 -15.00
C LEU A 155 3.36 -10.70 -14.12
N THR A 156 3.18 -10.61 -12.80
CA THR A 156 3.42 -11.75 -11.91
C THR A 156 2.43 -12.88 -12.15
N THR A 157 1.18 -12.63 -12.51
CA THR A 157 0.23 -13.71 -12.89
C THR A 157 0.52 -14.29 -14.27
N PHE A 158 1.04 -13.49 -15.22
CA PHE A 158 1.24 -13.92 -16.60
C PHE A 158 2.48 -14.79 -16.79
N PHE A 159 3.57 -14.47 -16.08
CA PHE A 159 4.82 -15.24 -16.14
C PHE A 159 4.84 -16.41 -15.15
N TRP A 160 4.08 -16.32 -14.06
CA TRP A 160 4.08 -17.32 -13.01
C TRP A 160 2.75 -18.09 -13.06
N ARG A 161 2.68 -19.07 -13.96
CA ARG A 161 1.62 -20.09 -14.02
C ARG A 161 1.74 -21.04 -12.81
N ARG A 162 1.45 -20.54 -11.62
CA ARG A 162 1.10 -21.37 -10.47
C ARG A 162 -0.28 -20.97 -9.99
N ASP A 163 -0.93 -21.90 -9.32
CA ASP A 163 -2.16 -21.72 -8.56
C ASP A 163 -1.92 -20.73 -7.39
N ILE A 164 -1.60 -19.48 -7.71
CA ILE A 164 -1.49 -18.35 -6.78
C ILE A 164 -2.93 -17.90 -6.47
N GLU A 165 -3.75 -18.81 -5.98
CA GLU A 165 -5.15 -18.52 -5.66
C GLU A 165 -5.25 -17.68 -4.37
N ASP A 166 -4.22 -17.70 -3.52
CA ASP A 166 -4.17 -16.99 -2.24
C ASP A 166 -2.76 -16.44 -1.94
N GLN A 167 -2.46 -15.23 -2.40
CA GLN A 167 -1.30 -14.48 -1.91
C GLN A 167 -1.71 -13.58 -0.76
N GLN A 168 -0.91 -13.55 0.31
CA GLN A 168 -1.16 -12.71 1.47
C GLN A 168 -0.53 -11.33 1.30
N GLY A 169 -1.26 -10.32 1.75
CA GLY A 169 -0.77 -8.94 1.71
C GLY A 169 -1.73 -8.00 2.39
N PHE A 170 -1.66 -6.72 1.99
CA PHE A 170 -2.62 -5.72 2.43
C PHE A 170 -2.88 -4.69 1.35
N ARG A 171 -4.06 -4.08 1.39
CA ARG A 171 -4.50 -2.98 0.53
C ARG A 171 -4.69 -1.74 1.36
N ILE A 172 -4.10 -0.65 0.91
CA ILE A 172 -4.33 0.68 1.48
C ILE A 172 -5.29 1.40 0.56
N TYR A 173 -6.45 1.80 1.10
CA TYR A 173 -7.48 2.54 0.38
C TYR A 173 -7.36 4.04 0.67
N THR A 174 -7.40 4.86 -0.37
CA THR A 174 -7.27 6.32 -0.31
C THR A 174 -8.40 6.99 -1.08
N ALA A 175 -8.73 8.24 -0.68
CA ALA A 175 -9.70 9.06 -1.40
C ALA A 175 -9.14 9.62 -2.71
N SER A 176 -7.83 9.76 -2.80
CA SER A 176 -7.12 10.27 -3.97
C SER A 176 -6.36 9.14 -4.66
N ARG A 177 -6.34 9.20 -5.99
CA ARG A 177 -5.60 8.24 -6.80
C ARG A 177 -4.11 8.50 -6.70
N ASP A 178 -3.37 7.43 -6.52
CA ASP A 178 -1.93 7.45 -6.47
C ASP A 178 -1.34 7.11 -7.85
N GLY A 179 -1.01 8.17 -8.59
CA GLY A 179 -0.43 8.11 -9.93
C GLY A 179 -1.34 8.71 -11.01
N LYS A 180 -0.94 8.56 -12.27
CA LYS A 180 -1.73 9.02 -13.42
C LYS A 180 -2.87 8.06 -13.71
N LYS A 181 -3.97 8.57 -14.29
CA LYS A 181 -5.06 7.74 -14.84
C LYS A 181 -4.50 6.74 -15.84
N SER A 182 -5.02 5.52 -15.86
CA SER A 182 -4.68 4.57 -16.91
C SER A 182 -5.34 4.99 -18.23
N ILE A 183 -4.84 4.47 -19.35
CA ILE A 183 -5.50 4.66 -20.65
C ILE A 183 -6.94 4.14 -20.61
N ASN A 184 -7.20 3.07 -19.85
CA ASN A 184 -8.54 2.50 -19.74
C ASN A 184 -9.51 3.43 -19.00
N ASP A 185 -9.04 4.21 -18.01
CA ASP A 185 -9.86 5.22 -17.34
C ASP A 185 -10.17 6.41 -18.24
N VAL A 186 -9.18 6.84 -19.02
CA VAL A 186 -9.37 7.92 -19.99
C VAL A 186 -10.41 7.50 -21.02
N VAL A 187 -10.32 6.26 -21.52
CA VAL A 187 -11.28 5.71 -22.47
C VAL A 187 -12.67 5.52 -21.86
N SER A 188 -12.79 5.05 -20.61
CA SER A 188 -14.11 4.90 -19.97
C SER A 188 -14.77 6.25 -19.70
N GLU A 189 -14.01 7.26 -19.26
CA GLU A 189 -14.49 8.63 -19.08
C GLU A 189 -14.89 9.30 -20.40
N GLU A 190 -14.25 8.97 -21.52
CA GLU A 190 -14.60 9.48 -22.85
C GLU A 190 -15.80 8.76 -23.49
N VAL A 191 -15.97 7.45 -23.22
CA VAL A 191 -17.02 6.62 -23.84
C VAL A 191 -18.36 6.69 -23.12
N VAL A 192 -18.36 6.85 -21.78
CA VAL A 192 -19.61 6.91 -20.98
C VAL A 192 -20.49 8.11 -21.35
N PRO A 193 -19.96 9.33 -21.59
CA PRO A 193 -20.76 10.47 -22.06
C PRO A 193 -21.24 10.29 -23.51
N ALA A 194 -20.47 9.62 -24.37
CA ALA A 194 -20.81 9.47 -25.78
C ALA A 194 -21.96 8.45 -26.04
N LEU A 195 -22.19 7.52 -25.11
CA LEU A 195 -23.27 6.53 -25.19
C LEU A 195 -24.57 6.97 -24.49
N GLN A 196 -24.51 8.04 -23.70
CA GLN A 196 -25.69 8.70 -23.13
C GLN A 196 -26.13 9.81 -24.10
N GLY A 197 -26.76 9.42 -25.21
CA GLY A 197 -27.42 10.38 -26.11
C GLY A 197 -28.41 11.27 -25.34
N ASP A 198 -28.66 12.46 -25.89
CA ASP A 198 -29.31 13.67 -25.32
C ASP A 198 -30.64 13.51 -24.55
N ASP A 199 -31.21 12.30 -24.43
CA ASP A 199 -32.58 12.07 -23.94
C ASP A 199 -32.69 11.06 -22.78
N LYS A 200 -31.70 10.96 -21.89
CA LYS A 200 -31.88 10.20 -20.64
C LYS A 200 -31.63 11.05 -19.40
N GLU A 201 -32.75 11.36 -18.75
CA GLU A 201 -32.91 11.75 -17.36
C GLU A 201 -31.75 11.23 -16.52
N ALA A 202 -30.91 12.15 -16.05
CA ALA A 202 -29.75 11.85 -15.24
C ALA A 202 -30.21 11.06 -14.01
N ALA A 203 -29.98 9.74 -14.03
CA ALA A 203 -30.05 8.95 -12.82
C ALA A 203 -29.20 9.68 -11.76
N PRO A 204 -29.72 9.89 -10.54
CA PRO A 204 -28.96 10.58 -9.51
C PRO A 204 -27.64 9.84 -9.39
N ALA A 205 -26.55 10.52 -9.73
CA ALA A 205 -25.22 10.03 -9.50
C ALA A 205 -25.12 9.85 -7.99
N THR A 206 -25.46 8.66 -7.48
CA THR A 206 -24.91 8.16 -6.24
C THR A 206 -23.42 8.17 -6.49
N SER A 207 -22.79 9.29 -6.12
CA SER A 207 -21.36 9.48 -6.14
C SER A 207 -20.82 8.55 -5.07
N VAL A 208 -20.77 7.26 -5.37
CA VAL A 208 -19.90 6.33 -4.69
C VAL A 208 -18.54 6.98 -4.84
N LYS A 209 -18.03 7.57 -3.75
CA LYS A 209 -16.71 8.18 -3.77
C LYS A 209 -15.78 7.10 -4.32
N GLU A 210 -15.17 7.37 -5.47
CA GLU A 210 -14.28 6.42 -6.11
C GLU A 210 -13.12 6.19 -5.14
N GLU A 211 -13.02 4.98 -4.60
CA GLU A 211 -11.95 4.60 -3.69
C GLU A 211 -10.83 3.98 -4.51
N PHE A 212 -9.61 4.47 -4.30
CA PHE A 212 -8.43 3.91 -4.93
C PHE A 212 -7.73 3.01 -3.93
N PHE A 213 -7.09 1.96 -4.41
CA PHE A 213 -6.26 1.13 -3.55
C PHE A 213 -4.95 0.77 -4.21
N ARG A 214 -3.96 0.51 -3.36
CA ARG A 214 -2.73 -0.15 -3.75
C ARG A 214 -2.51 -1.35 -2.86
N GLU A 215 -2.15 -2.45 -3.49
CA GLU A 215 -1.85 -3.71 -2.81
C GLU A 215 -0.34 -3.85 -2.60
N TYR A 216 0.03 -4.34 -1.42
CA TYR A 216 1.40 -4.54 -1.01
C TYR A 216 1.58 -5.96 -0.51
N ARG A 217 2.67 -6.59 -0.97
CA ARG A 217 3.04 -7.97 -0.65
C ARG A 217 4.50 -8.01 -0.22
N ALA A 218 4.86 -9.03 0.57
CA ALA A 218 6.26 -9.27 0.91
C ALA A 218 7.03 -9.59 -0.37
N LEU A 219 8.17 -8.92 -0.57
CA LEU A 219 9.02 -9.18 -1.73
C LEU A 219 9.76 -10.52 -1.55
N LEU A 220 9.79 -11.36 -2.59
CA LEU A 220 10.46 -12.68 -2.60
C LEU A 220 9.92 -13.69 -1.58
N ALA A 221 8.66 -13.56 -1.18
CA ALA A 221 8.01 -14.50 -0.26
C ALA A 221 7.21 -15.59 -0.99
N GLU A 222 7.33 -15.71 -2.33
CA GLU A 222 6.49 -16.62 -3.11
C GLU A 222 6.68 -18.10 -2.73
N ASP A 223 7.88 -18.47 -2.30
CA ASP A 223 8.22 -19.84 -1.89
C ASP A 223 8.06 -20.05 -0.37
N GLU A 224 7.71 -19.01 0.40
CA GLU A 224 7.63 -19.03 1.86
C GLU A 224 6.40 -18.26 2.37
N PRO A 225 5.18 -18.84 2.27
CA PRO A 225 3.92 -18.14 2.59
C PRO A 225 3.85 -17.57 4.01
N TRP A 226 4.50 -18.23 4.97
CA TRP A 226 4.58 -17.74 6.35
C TRP A 226 5.31 -16.39 6.46
N LYS A 227 6.20 -16.04 5.52
CA LYS A 227 6.85 -14.73 5.46
C LYS A 227 5.86 -13.64 5.04
N GLU A 228 4.91 -13.95 4.16
CA GLU A 228 3.85 -13.01 3.79
C GLU A 228 2.95 -12.72 5.00
N GLU A 229 2.61 -13.75 5.77
CA GLU A 229 1.79 -13.63 6.99
C GLU A 229 2.47 -12.73 8.03
N VAL A 230 3.71 -13.06 8.37
CA VAL A 230 4.53 -12.31 9.33
C VAL A 230 4.70 -10.85 8.89
N PHE A 231 5.07 -10.65 7.63
CA PHE A 231 5.23 -9.31 7.06
C PHE A 231 3.94 -8.50 7.15
N MET A 232 2.81 -9.08 6.72
CA MET A 232 1.51 -8.44 6.74
C MET A 232 1.13 -8.04 8.17
N LEU A 233 1.26 -8.96 9.13
CA LEU A 233 0.94 -8.71 10.53
C LEU A 233 1.82 -7.58 11.10
N GLU A 234 3.14 -7.63 10.90
CA GLU A 234 4.07 -6.58 11.37
C GLU A 234 3.72 -5.20 10.80
N VAL A 235 3.42 -5.11 9.49
CA VAL A 235 3.00 -3.86 8.86
C VAL A 235 1.70 -3.34 9.45
N ILE A 236 0.72 -4.22 9.65
CA ILE A 236 -0.57 -3.83 10.25
C ILE A 236 -0.37 -3.31 11.68
N ALA A 237 0.46 -3.96 12.49
CA ALA A 237 0.79 -3.48 13.83
C ALA A 237 1.48 -2.10 13.80
N ALA A 238 2.42 -1.89 12.88
CA ALA A 238 3.08 -0.58 12.70
C ALA A 238 2.07 0.51 12.29
N MET A 239 1.14 0.21 11.37
CA MET A 239 0.09 1.14 10.96
C MET A 239 -0.89 1.45 12.09
N GLN A 240 -1.28 0.44 12.88
CA GLN A 240 -2.13 0.64 14.06
C GLN A 240 -1.42 1.51 15.11
N ALA A 241 -0.13 1.31 15.35
CA ALA A 241 0.66 2.16 16.25
C ALA A 241 0.68 3.61 15.75
N ALA A 242 0.94 3.84 14.46
CA ALA A 242 0.90 5.19 13.85
C ALA A 242 -0.48 5.84 14.00
N LYS A 243 -1.54 5.06 13.72
CA LYS A 243 -2.94 5.48 13.90
C LYS A 243 -3.20 5.97 15.32
N GLN A 244 -2.78 5.21 16.32
CA GLN A 244 -2.99 5.56 17.73
C GLN A 244 -2.13 6.75 18.17
N LEU A 245 -0.85 6.80 17.78
CA LEU A 245 0.08 7.89 18.12
C LEU A 245 -0.44 9.27 17.70
N ARG A 246 -1.07 9.36 16.53
CA ARG A 246 -1.52 10.64 15.93
C ARG A 246 -3.04 10.80 15.88
N GLY A 247 -3.80 9.83 16.39
CA GLY A 247 -5.26 9.88 16.42
C GLY A 247 -5.94 9.82 15.05
N TYR A 248 -5.39 9.04 14.11
CA TYR A 248 -6.02 8.84 12.80
C TYR A 248 -7.25 7.94 12.88
N SER A 249 -8.20 8.13 11.96
CA SER A 249 -9.53 7.49 12.00
C SER A 249 -9.73 6.34 11.01
N PHE A 250 -8.72 5.98 10.22
CA PHE A 250 -8.88 4.94 9.18
C PHE A 250 -9.18 3.55 9.77
N GLU A 251 -9.99 2.77 9.05
CA GLU A 251 -10.35 1.40 9.48
C GLU A 251 -9.20 0.43 9.18
N VAL A 252 -9.01 -0.58 10.04
CA VAL A 252 -8.12 -1.72 9.77
C VAL A 252 -8.95 -2.97 9.93
N ARG A 253 -9.03 -3.82 8.89
CA ARG A 253 -9.87 -5.02 8.92
C ARG A 253 -9.31 -6.16 8.09
N LEU A 254 -9.68 -7.38 8.48
CA LEU A 254 -9.45 -8.55 7.64
C LEU A 254 -10.27 -8.41 6.35
N THR A 255 -9.64 -8.72 5.21
CA THR A 255 -10.32 -8.80 3.93
C THR A 255 -11.46 -9.79 4.03
N LYS A 256 -12.66 -9.37 3.63
CA LYS A 256 -13.77 -10.32 3.49
C LYS A 256 -13.39 -11.19 2.31
N MET A 257 -13.04 -12.46 2.57
CA MET A 257 -12.89 -13.43 1.49
C MET A 257 -14.12 -13.28 0.59
N VAL A 258 -13.88 -12.83 -0.63
CA VAL A 258 -14.92 -12.73 -1.63
C VAL A 258 -15.33 -14.17 -1.91
N LYS A 259 -16.37 -14.65 -1.22
CA LYS A 259 -17.12 -15.83 -1.66
C LYS A 259 -17.36 -15.60 -3.13
N ASN A 260 -16.77 -16.45 -3.98
CA ASN A 260 -16.76 -16.34 -5.43
C ASN A 260 -17.98 -15.55 -5.92
N ILE A 261 -17.78 -14.30 -6.36
CA ILE A 261 -18.82 -13.60 -7.11
C ILE A 261 -18.88 -14.36 -8.44
N PRO A 262 -19.93 -15.14 -8.72
CA PRO A 262 -20.06 -15.76 -10.02
C PRO A 262 -20.45 -14.63 -10.98
N GLY A 263 -19.53 -14.22 -11.83
CA GLY A 263 -19.81 -13.30 -12.93
C GLY A 263 -19.37 -11.87 -12.69
N GLY A 264 -18.16 -11.56 -13.17
CA GLY A 264 -17.77 -10.24 -13.64
C GLY A 264 -17.42 -10.36 -15.12
N VAL A 265 -18.39 -10.08 -15.98
CA VAL A 265 -18.32 -10.21 -17.44
C VAL A 265 -17.42 -9.12 -18.03
N PHE A 266 -16.09 -9.25 -17.98
CA PHE A 266 -15.22 -8.32 -18.73
C PHE A 266 -13.95 -8.93 -19.34
N THR A 267 -13.86 -10.26 -19.47
CA THR A 267 -12.71 -10.93 -20.13
C THR A 267 -13.07 -11.90 -21.26
N MET A 268 -14.24 -11.74 -21.89
CA MET A 268 -14.66 -12.57 -23.04
C MET A 268 -15.01 -11.78 -24.32
N MET A 269 -14.34 -10.66 -24.62
CA MET A 269 -14.47 -10.01 -25.94
C MET A 269 -13.17 -9.69 -26.69
N HIS A 270 -11.99 -10.04 -26.15
CA HIS A 270 -10.73 -9.87 -26.92
C HIS A 270 -10.04 -11.16 -27.38
N ASN A 271 -10.62 -12.34 -27.13
CA ASN A 271 -10.11 -13.61 -27.68
C ASN A 271 -11.06 -14.34 -28.64
N ALA A 272 -12.24 -13.79 -28.94
CA ALA A 272 -13.18 -14.43 -29.88
C ALA A 272 -12.88 -14.15 -31.37
N ASN A 273 -12.10 -13.11 -31.71
CA ASN A 273 -11.82 -12.74 -33.11
C ASN A 273 -10.43 -13.14 -33.65
N ARG A 274 -9.57 -13.79 -32.87
CA ARG A 274 -8.25 -14.28 -33.36
C ARG A 274 -8.19 -15.77 -33.73
N ARG A 275 -9.25 -16.54 -33.49
CA ARG A 275 -9.31 -17.98 -33.85
C ARG A 275 -10.03 -18.30 -35.17
N ARG A 276 -10.31 -17.30 -36.01
CA ARG A 276 -10.90 -17.50 -37.35
C ARG A 276 -10.01 -17.12 -38.54
N GLN A 277 -8.70 -16.90 -38.35
CA GLN A 277 -7.82 -16.50 -39.47
C GLN A 277 -6.63 -17.41 -39.78
N HIS A 278 -6.42 -18.53 -39.08
CA HIS A 278 -5.46 -19.54 -39.53
C HIS A 278 -6.07 -20.93 -39.50
N GLY A 279 -6.90 -21.18 -40.51
CA GLY A 279 -7.22 -22.51 -41.00
C GLY A 279 -6.95 -22.51 -42.49
N PHE A 280 -5.72 -22.88 -42.87
CA PHE A 280 -5.30 -23.56 -44.09
C PHE A 280 -3.90 -24.12 -43.83
#